data_AF-A0A3N7H996-F1
#
_entry.id   AF-A0A3N7H996-F1
#
_cell.length_a   1.000
_cell.length_b   1.000
_cell.length_c   1.000
_cell.angle_alpha   90.00
_cell.angle_beta   90.00
_cell.angle_gamma   90.00
#
_symmetry.space_group_name_H-M   'P 1'
#
loop_
_entity.id
_entity.type
_entity.pdbx_description
1 polymer ?
#
loop_
_entity_poly.entity_id
_entity_poly.type
_entity_poly.pdbx_seq_one_letter_code
_entity_poly.pdbx_strand_id
1 'polypeptide(L)'
;MNCKYTKLQKDEMENCIKPFIPVNRRGFPSRFDAGDIFRCIVHKLKTGCQWGLLFVDIEGFNPPFSWQTVYYHYRKWCRMGVFHDMFTTYLWIQKDRLDMERLNLDGTHSLVKRAAESSAYQHRKRGKTSNLLVMTDGRGIPVACGDKKRYVD
;
A
#
# COMPACT_ATOMS: atom_id res chain seq x y z
N MET A 1 -9.51 -0.52 -14.92
CA MET A 1 -10.19 0.26 -13.87
C MET A 1 -9.68 1.68 -13.94
N ASN A 2 -10.56 2.65 -14.25
CA ASN A 2 -10.25 4.08 -14.16
C ASN A 2 -10.64 4.56 -12.75
N CYS A 3 -10.01 3.98 -11.73
CA CYS A 3 -10.33 4.28 -10.34
C CYS A 3 -9.65 5.61 -9.97
N LYS A 4 -10.42 6.70 -9.89
CA LYS A 4 -9.98 7.89 -9.15
C LYS A 4 -9.78 7.42 -7.71
N TYR A 5 -8.54 7.42 -7.22
CA TYR A 5 -8.12 6.81 -5.93
C TYR A 5 -8.97 7.19 -4.70
N THR A 6 -9.79 8.24 -4.78
CA THR A 6 -10.67 8.71 -3.71
C THR A 6 -12.16 8.41 -3.91
N LYS A 7 -12.55 7.73 -5.00
CA LYS A 7 -13.94 7.35 -5.32
C LYS A 7 -14.05 5.88 -5.72
N LEU A 8 -13.69 4.98 -4.80
CA LEU A 8 -13.92 3.54 -4.95
C LEU A 8 -15.42 3.26 -4.86
N GLN A 9 -15.99 2.72 -5.94
CA GLN A 9 -17.39 2.30 -5.94
C GLN A 9 -17.59 1.07 -5.03
N LYS A 10 -18.82 0.84 -4.59
CA LYS A 10 -19.12 -0.23 -3.63
C LYS A 10 -18.86 -1.62 -4.23
N ASP A 11 -19.16 -1.80 -5.50
CA ASP A 11 -18.89 -3.01 -6.28
C ASP A 11 -17.39 -3.27 -6.45
N GLU A 12 -16.57 -2.25 -6.71
CA GLU A 12 -15.11 -2.38 -6.77
C GLU A 12 -14.54 -2.83 -5.41
N MET A 13 -15.11 -2.30 -4.32
CA MET A 13 -14.72 -2.66 -2.96
C MET A 13 -15.07 -4.12 -2.64
N GLU A 14 -16.28 -4.57 -3.01
CA GLU A 14 -16.75 -5.93 -2.79
C GLU A 14 -16.04 -6.96 -3.66
N ASN A 15 -15.78 -6.65 -4.93
CA ASN A 15 -15.24 -7.62 -5.89
C ASN A 15 -13.72 -7.61 -5.96
N CYS A 16 -13.06 -6.46 -5.74
CA CYS A 16 -11.62 -6.34 -5.94
C CYS A 16 -10.82 -6.27 -4.63
N ILE A 17 -11.43 -5.83 -3.53
CA ILE A 17 -10.71 -5.62 -2.26
C ILE A 17 -11.08 -6.69 -1.23
N LYS A 18 -12.38 -6.89 -1.00
CA LYS A 18 -12.90 -7.82 0.00
C LYS A 18 -12.31 -9.25 -0.07
N PRO A 19 -12.06 -9.86 -1.25
CA PRO A 19 -11.47 -11.20 -1.34
C PRO A 19 -10.08 -11.32 -0.68
N PHE A 20 -9.33 -10.22 -0.61
CA PHE A 20 -7.99 -10.21 0.00
C PHE A 20 -8.03 -9.90 1.49
N ILE A 21 -9.14 -9.39 2.02
CA ILE A 21 -9.23 -9.01 3.41
C ILE A 21 -9.42 -10.26 4.27
N PRO A 22 -8.50 -10.54 5.21
CA PRO A 22 -8.56 -11.74 6.01
C PRO A 22 -9.75 -11.72 6.98
N VAL A 23 -10.52 -12.80 6.97
CA VAL A 23 -11.61 -13.03 7.90
C VAL A 23 -11.05 -13.40 9.28
N ASN A 24 -11.73 -12.98 10.35
CA ASN A 24 -11.33 -13.33 11.70
C ASN A 24 -11.42 -14.85 11.90
N ARG A 25 -10.33 -15.47 12.38
CA ARG A 25 -10.26 -16.92 12.64
C ARG A 25 -11.36 -17.45 13.57
N ARG A 26 -11.87 -16.60 14.47
CA ARG A 26 -12.93 -16.95 15.44
C ARG A 26 -14.35 -16.80 14.87
N GLY A 27 -14.50 -16.51 13.58
CA GLY A 27 -15.80 -16.38 12.91
C GLY A 27 -16.60 -15.12 13.23
N PHE A 28 -16.23 -14.37 14.27
CA PHE A 28 -16.93 -13.12 14.60
C PHE A 28 -16.70 -12.06 13.51
N PRO A 29 -17.79 -11.44 13.01
CA PRO A 29 -17.66 -10.33 12.07
C PRO A 29 -16.88 -9.20 12.73
N SER A 30 -16.04 -8.53 11.94
CA SER A 30 -15.40 -7.30 12.42
C SER A 30 -16.49 -6.30 12.80
N ARG A 31 -16.31 -5.61 13.93
CA ARG A 31 -17.17 -4.48 14.30
C ARG A 31 -17.12 -3.38 13.24
N PHE A 32 -16.01 -3.27 12.51
CA PHE A 32 -15.75 -2.25 11.52
C PHE A 32 -15.79 -2.82 10.12
N ASP A 33 -16.44 -2.09 9.20
CA ASP A 33 -16.44 -2.43 7.79
C ASP A 33 -15.02 -2.36 7.21
N ALA A 34 -14.62 -3.41 6.51
CA ALA A 34 -13.28 -3.50 5.91
C ALA A 34 -13.08 -2.50 4.77
N GLY A 35 -14.16 -2.19 4.04
CA GLY A 35 -14.15 -1.22 2.97
C GLY A 35 -13.89 0.20 3.47
N ASP A 36 -14.56 0.60 4.55
CA ASP A 36 -14.33 1.87 5.22
C ASP A 36 -12.89 2.00 5.74
N ILE A 37 -12.34 0.94 6.34
CA ILE A 37 -10.94 0.89 6.74
C ILE A 37 -10.02 1.07 5.53
N PHE A 38 -10.29 0.35 4.44
CA PHE A 38 -9.48 0.42 3.22
C PHE A 38 -9.51 1.81 2.59
N ARG A 39 -10.68 2.45 2.53
CA ARG A 39 -10.82 3.84 2.04
C ARG A 39 -9.99 4.82 2.86
N CYS A 40 -9.99 4.69 4.18
CA CYS A 40 -9.15 5.50 5.07
C CYS A 40 -7.64 5.27 4.79
N ILE A 41 -7.23 4.02 4.57
CA ILE A 41 -5.85 3.66 4.21
C ILE A 41 -5.47 4.31 2.87
N VAL A 42 -6.30 4.19 1.84
CA VAL A 42 -6.03 4.79 0.53
C VAL A 42 -5.95 6.31 0.62
N HIS A 43 -6.85 6.96 1.38
CA HIS A 43 -6.77 8.39 1.64
C HIS A 43 -5.43 8.76 2.29
N LYS A 44 -5.05 8.08 3.38
CA LYS A 44 -3.77 8.29 4.08
C LYS A 44 -2.55 8.17 3.16
N LEU A 45 -2.55 7.19 2.26
CA LEU A 45 -1.47 6.93 1.31
C LEU A 45 -1.45 7.97 0.19
N LYS A 46 -2.62 8.43 -0.26
CA LYS A 46 -2.74 9.42 -1.33
C LYS A 46 -2.36 10.83 -0.89
N THR A 47 -2.79 11.25 0.30
CA THR A 47 -2.58 12.61 0.81
C THR A 47 -1.32 12.75 1.65
N GLY A 48 -0.85 11.65 2.24
CA GLY A 48 0.26 11.69 3.19
C GLY A 48 -0.08 12.34 4.53
N CYS A 49 -1.36 12.66 4.81
CA CYS A 49 -1.81 13.35 6.03
C CYS A 49 -1.31 12.67 7.32
N GLN A 50 -1.11 13.40 8.42
CA GLN A 50 -0.68 12.78 9.67
C GLN A 50 -1.77 11.84 10.20
N TRP A 51 -1.40 10.74 10.88
CA TRP A 51 -2.38 9.78 11.41
C TRP A 51 -3.42 10.46 12.33
N GLY A 52 -2.99 11.39 13.19
CA GLY A 52 -3.89 12.14 14.07
C GLY A 52 -4.84 13.09 13.34
N LEU A 53 -4.56 13.43 12.08
CA LEU A 53 -5.37 14.32 11.23
C LEU A 53 -6.11 13.57 10.12
N LEU A 54 -6.10 12.23 10.16
CA LEU A 54 -6.60 11.40 9.07
C LEU A 54 -8.04 11.73 8.64
N PHE A 55 -8.89 12.15 9.57
CA PHE A 55 -10.31 12.41 9.30
C PHE A 55 -10.64 13.88 9.01
N VAL A 56 -9.67 14.80 9.12
CA VAL A 56 -9.91 16.23 8.88
C VAL A 56 -10.24 16.49 7.42
N ASP A 57 -9.58 15.77 6.51
CA ASP A 57 -9.67 15.99 5.05
C ASP A 57 -10.60 15.00 4.34
N ILE A 58 -11.36 14.19 5.09
CA ILE A 58 -12.31 13.23 4.52
C ILE A 58 -13.74 13.78 4.65
N GLU A 59 -14.12 14.63 3.69
CA GLU A 59 -15.47 15.20 3.62
C GLU A 59 -16.55 14.12 3.52
N GLY A 60 -17.65 14.30 4.27
CA GLY A 60 -18.82 13.40 4.22
C GLY A 60 -18.59 12.01 4.82
N PHE A 61 -17.44 11.76 5.44
CA PHE A 61 -17.13 10.49 6.10
C PHE A 61 -17.16 10.67 7.61
N ASN A 62 -18.25 10.23 8.25
CA ASN A 62 -18.29 10.17 9.70
C ASN A 62 -17.40 9.01 10.16
N PRO A 63 -16.38 9.23 11.02
CA PRO A 63 -15.47 8.18 11.46
C PRO A 63 -16.25 7.04 12.10
N PRO A 64 -16.24 5.81 11.56
CA PRO A 64 -16.80 4.68 12.28
C PRO A 64 -15.85 4.20 13.39
N PHE A 65 -14.61 4.69 13.39
CA PHE A 65 -13.51 4.30 14.29
C PHE A 65 -12.38 5.33 14.30
N SER A 66 -11.45 5.19 15.24
CA SER A 66 -10.31 6.10 15.39
C SER A 66 -9.17 5.81 14.42
N TRP A 67 -8.21 6.74 14.30
CA TRP A 67 -7.04 6.56 13.45
C TRP A 67 -6.18 5.37 13.92
N GLN A 68 -6.20 5.06 15.22
CA GLN A 68 -5.52 3.89 15.79
C GLN A 68 -6.11 2.60 15.23
N THR A 69 -7.43 2.52 15.05
CA THR A 69 -8.09 1.38 14.41
C THR A 69 -7.64 1.23 12.97
N VAL A 70 -7.63 2.32 12.19
CA VAL A 70 -7.14 2.31 10.79
C VAL A 70 -5.70 1.78 10.76
N TYR A 71 -4.84 2.33 11.62
CA TYR A 71 -3.43 1.96 11.68
C TYR A 71 -3.23 0.50 12.08
N TYR A 72 -4.02 0.01 13.05
CA TYR A 72 -4.01 -1.40 13.45
C TYR A 72 -4.30 -2.33 12.28
N HIS A 73 -5.38 -2.06 11.55
CA HIS A 73 -5.75 -2.87 10.38
C HIS A 73 -4.73 -2.76 9.26
N TYR A 74 -4.25 -1.54 8.95
CA TYR A 74 -3.17 -1.34 7.98
C TYR A 74 -1.94 -2.20 8.30
N ARG A 75 -1.44 -2.14 9.54
CA ARG A 75 -0.28 -2.92 10.00
C ARG A 75 -0.55 -4.42 9.95
N LYS A 76 -1.74 -4.86 10.35
CA LYS A 76 -2.16 -6.27 10.27
C LYS A 76 -2.14 -6.75 8.82
N TRP A 77 -2.73 -6.01 7.90
CA TRP A 77 -2.82 -6.35 6.49
C TRP A 77 -1.45 -6.34 5.79
N CYS A 78 -0.57 -5.39 6.13
CA CYS A 78 0.83 -5.43 5.66
C CYS A 78 1.53 -6.73 6.08
N ARG A 79 1.42 -7.12 7.36
CA ARG A 79 2.06 -8.35 7.87
C ARG A 79 1.49 -9.62 7.25
N MET A 80 0.24 -9.58 6.83
CA MET A 80 -0.44 -10.70 6.20
C MET A 80 -0.25 -10.77 4.69
N GLY A 81 0.48 -9.82 4.08
CA GLY A 81 0.73 -9.83 2.64
C GLY A 81 -0.44 -9.34 1.78
N VAL A 82 -1.53 -8.85 2.38
CA VAL A 82 -2.77 -8.45 1.67
C VAL A 82 -2.48 -7.53 0.47
N PHE A 83 -1.68 -6.49 0.67
CA PHE A 83 -1.36 -5.54 -0.41
C PHE A 83 -0.45 -6.15 -1.50
N HIS A 84 0.41 -7.09 -1.12
CA HIS A 84 1.25 -7.82 -2.07
C HIS A 84 0.38 -8.72 -2.95
N ASP A 85 -0.55 -9.46 -2.34
CA ASP A 85 -1.47 -10.34 -3.07
C ASP A 85 -2.37 -9.54 -4.02
N MET A 86 -2.92 -8.42 -3.55
CA MET A 86 -3.70 -7.50 -4.38
C MET A 86 -2.90 -7.00 -5.60
N PHE A 87 -1.64 -6.60 -5.38
CA PHE A 87 -0.78 -6.12 -6.46
C PHE A 87 -0.46 -7.23 -7.47
N THR A 88 -0.11 -8.42 -6.98
CA THR A 88 0.19 -9.60 -7.83
C THR A 88 -1.04 -10.03 -8.64
N THR A 89 -2.22 -10.08 -8.03
CA THR A 89 -3.46 -10.39 -8.75
C THR A 89 -3.80 -9.31 -9.78
N TYR A 90 -3.61 -8.03 -9.45
CA TYR A 90 -3.80 -6.94 -10.41
C TYR A 90 -2.92 -7.12 -11.66
N LEU A 91 -1.63 -7.41 -11.46
CA LEU A 91 -0.70 -7.68 -12.57
C LEU A 91 -1.11 -8.90 -13.38
N TRP A 92 -1.55 -9.97 -12.72
CA TRP A 92 -2.05 -11.16 -13.42
C TRP A 92 -3.25 -10.86 -14.31
N ILE A 93 -4.20 -10.06 -13.82
CA ILE A 93 -5.38 -9.64 -14.59
C ILE A 93 -4.99 -8.70 -15.74
N GLN A 94 -3.99 -7.83 -15.55
CA GLN A 94 -3.55 -6.87 -16.57
C GLN A 94 -2.46 -7.40 -17.49
N LYS A 95 -1.99 -8.65 -17.35
CA LYS A 95 -0.81 -9.17 -18.03
C LYS A 95 -0.80 -8.92 -19.55
N ASP A 96 -1.96 -9.06 -20.20
CA ASP A 96 -2.11 -8.91 -21.66
C ASP A 96 -2.19 -7.44 -22.11
N ARG A 97 -2.22 -6.50 -21.16
CA ARG A 97 -2.31 -5.05 -21.38
C ARG A 97 -1.04 -4.29 -20.98
N LEU A 98 -0.10 -4.97 -20.33
CA LEU A 98 1.19 -4.40 -19.94
C LEU A 98 2.07 -4.23 -21.16
N ASP A 99 2.67 -3.04 -21.30
CA ASP A 99 3.65 -2.76 -22.34
C ASP A 99 5.03 -3.28 -21.91
N MET A 100 5.25 -4.60 -22.08
CA MET A 100 6.47 -5.29 -21.66
C MET A 100 7.63 -5.17 -22.68
N GLU A 101 7.43 -4.50 -23.81
CA GLU A 101 8.52 -4.21 -24.77
C GLU A 101 9.52 -3.20 -24.19
N ARG A 102 9.05 -2.33 -23.28
CA ARG A 102 9.87 -1.36 -22.56
C ARG A 102 9.70 -1.54 -21.06
N LEU A 103 10.83 -1.69 -20.37
CA LEU A 103 10.86 -1.71 -18.92
C LEU A 103 11.71 -0.55 -18.42
N ASN A 104 11.13 0.27 -17.55
CA ASN A 104 11.82 1.36 -16.89
C ASN A 104 12.14 0.94 -15.45
N LEU A 105 13.38 1.09 -15.03
CA LEU A 105 13.81 0.82 -13.66
C LEU A 105 14.36 2.11 -13.05
N ASP A 106 13.73 2.56 -11.98
CA ASP A 106 14.21 3.72 -11.21
C ASP A 106 14.28 3.40 -9.71
N GLY A 107 15.11 4.15 -8.99
CA GLY A 107 15.38 3.96 -7.58
C GLY A 107 15.28 5.24 -6.78
N THR A 108 14.56 5.19 -5.66
CA THR A 108 14.51 6.30 -4.71
C THR A 108 15.21 5.96 -3.41
N HIS A 109 16.00 6.92 -2.92
CA HIS A 109 16.69 6.83 -1.63
C HIS A 109 16.02 7.76 -0.62
N SER A 110 15.51 7.19 0.46
CA SER A 110 14.92 7.92 1.59
C SER A 110 15.86 7.91 2.79
N LEU A 111 16.21 9.07 3.32
CA LEU A 111 17.02 9.20 4.54
C LEU A 111 16.24 8.63 5.73
N VAL A 112 16.91 7.82 6.56
CA VAL A 112 16.32 7.21 7.74
C VAL A 112 16.96 7.81 8.99
N LYS A 113 16.14 8.42 9.85
CA LYS A 113 16.62 9.07 11.08
C LYS A 113 17.03 8.09 12.18
N ARG A 114 16.47 6.88 12.19
CA ARG A 114 16.80 5.79 13.13
C ARG A 114 17.26 4.59 12.33
N ALA A 115 18.13 3.75 12.89
CA ALA A 115 18.62 2.57 12.19
C ALA A 115 17.45 1.61 11.88
N ALA A 116 16.88 1.72 10.68
CA ALA A 116 16.03 0.67 10.14
C ALA A 116 16.93 -0.48 9.72
N GLU A 117 16.48 -1.70 9.98
CA GLU A 117 17.22 -2.94 9.69
C GLU A 117 17.66 -3.02 8.21
N SER A 118 16.85 -2.49 7.29
CA SER A 118 17.12 -2.44 5.84
C SER A 118 17.85 -1.17 5.36
N SER A 119 18.42 -0.36 6.27
CA SER A 119 19.12 0.88 5.91
C SER A 119 20.64 0.71 5.83
N ALA A 120 21.25 1.30 4.81
CA ALA A 120 22.70 1.32 4.63
C ALA A 120 23.20 2.77 4.49
N TYR A 121 24.46 3.01 4.86
CA TYR A 121 25.08 4.31 4.65
C TYR A 121 25.22 4.60 3.16
N GLN A 122 24.83 5.81 2.74
CA GLN A 122 24.92 6.26 1.36
C GLN A 122 25.78 7.52 1.30
N HIS A 123 26.96 7.42 0.72
CA HIS A 123 27.97 8.49 0.68
C HIS A 123 27.45 9.77 0.02
N ARG A 124 26.75 9.66 -1.12
CA ARG A 124 26.16 10.81 -1.81
C ARG A 124 25.16 11.58 -0.94
N LYS A 125 24.45 10.87 -0.05
CA LYS A 125 23.43 11.44 0.84
C LYS A 125 23.96 11.73 2.23
N ARG A 126 25.24 11.40 2.50
CA ARG A 126 25.94 11.56 3.78
C ARG A 126 25.12 11.05 4.98
N GLY A 127 24.43 9.92 4.82
CA GLY A 127 23.54 9.38 5.86
C GLY A 127 23.04 7.97 5.55
N LYS A 128 22.41 7.33 6.54
CA LYS A 128 21.73 6.05 6.34
C LYS A 128 20.47 6.27 5.51
N THR A 129 20.32 5.48 4.46
CA THR A 129 19.16 5.52 3.56
C THR A 129 18.56 4.14 3.40
N SER A 130 17.24 4.10 3.20
CA SER A 130 16.56 2.97 2.59
C SER A 130 16.47 3.23 1.08
N ASN A 131 16.59 2.18 0.28
CA ASN A 131 16.46 2.23 -1.17
C ASN A 131 15.23 1.43 -1.58
N LEU A 132 14.36 2.04 -2.39
CA LEU A 132 13.26 1.35 -3.06
C LEU A 132 13.52 1.42 -4.56
N LEU A 133 13.60 0.25 -5.20
CA LEU A 133 13.63 0.14 -6.65
C LEU A 133 12.23 -0.15 -7.16
N VAL A 134 11.77 0.57 -8.17
CA VAL A 134 10.47 0.34 -8.82
C VAL A 134 10.71 0.14 -10.30
N MET A 135 10.15 -0.96 -10.81
CA MET A 135 10.12 -1.24 -12.23
C MET A 135 8.72 -0.96 -12.77
N THR A 136 8.63 -0.27 -13.90
CA THR A 136 7.38 -0.02 -14.61
C THR A 136 7.42 -0.55 -16.03
N ASP A 137 6.25 -0.81 -16.60
CA ASP A 137 6.08 -1.05 -18.02
C ASP A 137 6.31 0.23 -18.86
N GLY A 138 6.20 0.12 -20.18
CA GLY A 138 6.36 1.24 -21.12
C GLY A 138 5.33 2.37 -20.98
N ARG A 139 4.26 2.14 -20.21
CA ARG A 139 3.18 3.10 -19.92
C ARG A 139 3.25 3.66 -18.50
N GLY A 140 4.28 3.28 -17.73
CA GLY A 140 4.47 3.74 -16.36
C GLY A 140 3.67 2.97 -15.31
N ILE A 141 3.07 1.83 -15.65
CA ILE A 141 2.41 0.94 -14.69
C ILE A 141 3.48 0.20 -13.89
N PRO A 142 3.51 0.29 -12.54
CA PRO A 142 4.45 -0.49 -11.74
C PRO A 142 4.21 -1.99 -11.93
N VAL A 143 5.26 -2.74 -12.26
CA VAL A 143 5.24 -4.20 -12.48
C VAL A 143 6.06 -4.97 -11.46
N ALA A 144 7.01 -4.33 -10.78
CA ALA A 144 7.73 -4.90 -9.66
C ALA A 144 8.26 -3.81 -8.73
N CYS A 145 8.40 -4.14 -7.45
CA CYS A 145 9.17 -3.34 -6.51
C CYS A 145 10.24 -4.21 -5.85
N GLY A 146 11.48 -3.73 -5.87
CA GLY A 146 12.59 -4.33 -5.17
C GLY A 146 12.73 -3.68 -3.80
N ASP A 147 12.62 -4.50 -2.76
CA ASP A 147 13.11 -4.14 -1.44
C ASP A 147 14.44 -4.86 -1.20
N LYS A 148 15.35 -4.25 -0.43
CA LYS A 148 16.61 -4.93 -0.09
C LYS A 148 16.29 -6.17 0.74
N LYS A 149 16.49 -7.36 0.17
CA LYS A 149 16.52 -8.61 0.94
C LYS A 149 17.54 -8.48 2.06
N ARG A 150 17.12 -8.87 3.27
CA ARG A 150 18.00 -9.18 4.40
C ARG A 150 19.08 -10.15 3.92
N TYR A 151 20.35 -9.76 4.00
CA TYR A 151 21.40 -10.75 4.23
C TYR A 151 21.18 -11.19 5.67
N VAL A 152 20.57 -12.37 5.82
CA VAL A 152 20.61 -13.09 7.10
C VAL A 152 21.89 -13.90 7.00
N ASP A 153 22.93 -13.42 7.70
CA ASP A 153 24.02 -14.29 8.13
C ASP A 153 23.54 -15.14 9.32
#